data_AF-D3AHH5-F1
#
_entry.id   AF-D3AHH5-F1
#
_cell.length_a   1.000
_cell.length_b   1.000
_cell.length_c   1.000
_cell.angle_alpha   90.00
_cell.angle_beta   90.00
_cell.angle_gamma   90.00
#
_symmetry.space_group_name_H-M   'P 1'
#
loop_
_entity.id
_entity.type
_entity.pdbx_description
1 polymer ?
#
loop_
_entity_poly.entity_id
_entity_poly.type
_entity_poly.pdbx_seq_one_letter_code
_entity_poly.pdbx_strand_id
1 'polypeptide(L)' 'MMEPGKEYKTTEIAGWVDLKSSRMRELLKVLSENGEVEAIGNNRERTYKRMQLAQSSKDSRCV' A
#
# COMPACT_ATOMS: atom_id res chain seq x y z
N MET A 1 -11.92 2.44 0.59
CA MET A 1 -10.94 1.72 -0.25
C MET A 1 -9.81 2.70 -0.59
N MET A 2 -8.55 2.25 -0.63
CA MET A 2 -7.39 3.13 -0.89
C MET A 2 -7.31 3.53 -2.36
N GLU A 3 -7.41 4.82 -2.67
CA GLU A 3 -7.36 5.32 -4.04
C GLU A 3 -5.91 5.31 -4.57
N PRO A 4 -5.66 4.83 -5.79
CA PRO A 4 -4.34 4.95 -6.42
C PRO A 4 -3.96 6.42 -6.55
N GLY A 5 -2.70 6.77 -6.25
CA GLY A 5 -2.26 8.16 -6.34
C GLY A 5 -2.30 8.93 -5.03
N LYS A 6 -3.22 8.58 -4.13
CA LYS A 6 -3.49 9.31 -2.88
C LYS A 6 -2.74 8.73 -1.69
N GLU A 7 -2.31 9.63 -0.81
CA GLU A 7 -1.58 9.32 0.42
C GLU A 7 -2.51 9.21 1.62
N TYR A 8 -2.26 8.23 2.47
CA TYR A 8 -3.04 7.97 3.67
C TYR A 8 -2.14 7.63 4.86
N LYS A 9 -2.54 8.04 6.06
CA LYS A 9 -1.85 7.67 7.29
C LYS A 9 -2.19 6.24 7.70
N THR A 10 -1.29 5.61 8.45
CA THR A 10 -1.49 4.28 9.03
C THR A 10 -2.83 4.16 9.78
N THR A 11 -3.23 5.19 10.54
CA THR A 11 -4.46 5.17 11.33
C THR A 11 -5.72 5.16 10.48
N GLU A 12 -5.70 5.83 9.33
CA GLU A 12 -6.83 5.84 8.38
C GLU A 12 -7.00 4.46 7.77
N ILE A 13 -5.89 3.87 7.29
CA ILE A 13 -5.90 2.53 6.69
C ILE A 13 -6.33 1.48 7.72
N ALA A 14 -5.78 1.56 8.93
CA ALA A 14 -6.13 0.69 10.05
C ALA A 14 -7.64 0.72 10.36
N GLY A 15 -8.26 1.90 10.32
CA GLY A 15 -9.70 2.07 10.56
C GLY A 15 -10.58 1.44 9.48
N TRP A 16 -10.09 1.27 8.25
CA TRP A 16 -10.88 0.62 7.19
C TRP A 16 -10.93 -0.90 7.31
N VAL A 17 -9.88 -1.50 7.87
CA VAL A 17 -9.72 -2.96 7.97
C VAL A 17 -9.89 -3.46 9.41
N ASP A 18 -10.27 -2.57 10.33
CA ASP A 18 -10.43 -2.82 11.77
C ASP A 18 -9.22 -3.54 12.40
N LEU A 19 -8.02 -3.05 12.09
CA LEU A 19 -6.77 -3.57 12.66
C LEU A 19 -6.15 -2.57 13.62
N LYS A 20 -5.51 -3.08 14.68
CA LYS A 20 -4.67 -2.25 15.55
C LYS A 20 -3.54 -1.61 14.76
N SER A 21 -3.21 -0.35 15.05
CA SER A 21 -2.16 0.41 14.35
C SER A 21 -0.79 -0.25 14.38
N SER A 22 -0.45 -1.01 15.43
CA SER A 22 0.80 -1.79 15.49
C SER A 22 0.84 -2.87 14.42
N ARG A 23 -0.23 -3.66 14.30
CA ARG A 23 -0.36 -4.73 13.30
C ARG A 23 -0.43 -4.17 11.88
N MET A 24 -1.11 -3.03 11.71
CA MET A 24 -1.16 -2.34 10.43
C MET A 24 0.24 -1.88 9.96
N ARG A 25 1.12 -1.42 10.88
CA ARG A 25 2.49 -1.05 10.53
C ARG A 25 3.32 -2.24 10.04
N GLU A 26 3.20 -3.39 10.69
CA GLU A 26 3.86 -4.61 10.24
C GLU A 26 3.38 -5.02 8.84
N LEU A 27 2.07 -4.98 8.61
CA LEU A 27 1.48 -5.28 7.31
C LEU A 27 1.95 -4.30 6.22
N LEU A 28 1.91 -2.99 6.49
CA LEU A 28 2.36 -1.97 5.54
C LEU A 28 3.85 -2.07 5.21
N LYS A 29 4.67 -2.54 6.17
CA LYS A 29 6.07 -2.83 5.91
C LYS A 29 6.21 -3.95 4.87
N VAL A 30 5.54 -5.07 5.07
CA VAL A 30 5.56 -6.21 4.12
C VAL A 30 5.01 -5.81 2.75
N LEU A 31 3.89 -5.09 2.70
CA LEU A 31 3.30 -4.61 1.44
C LEU A 31 4.23 -3.64 0.71
N SER A 32 5.00 -2.84 1.45
CA SER A 32 5.99 -1.93 0.86
C SER A 32 7.20 -2.67 0.32
N GLU A 33 7.68 -3.69 1.05
CA GLU A 33 8.73 -4.60 0.58
C GLU A 33 8.31 -5.37 -0.68
N ASN A 34 7.02 -5.71 -0.81
CA ASN A 34 6.45 -6.35 -1.99
C ASN A 34 6.18 -5.38 -3.16
N GLY A 35 6.33 -4.07 -2.96
CA GLY A 35 6.04 -3.05 -3.98
C GLY A 35 4.54 -2.81 -4.25
N GLU A 36 3.65 -3.27 -3.36
CA GLU A 36 2.20 -3.05 -3.48
C GLU A 36 1.80 -1.65 -2.98
N VAL A 37 2.54 -1.12 -2.00
CA VAL A 37 2.39 0.24 -1.49
C VAL A 37 3.75 0.94 -1.43
N GLU A 38 3.73 2.25 -1.61
CA GLU A 38 4.89 3.12 -1.43
C GLU A 38 4.77 3.82 -0.08
N ALA A 39 5.83 3.78 0.72
CA ALA A 39 5.94 4.54 1.97
C ALA A 39 6.60 5.89 1.69
N ILE A 40 5.90 6.98 2.01
CA ILE A 40 6.34 8.37 1.74
C ILE A 40 6.56 9.07 3.08
N GLY A 41 7.66 9.83 3.18
CA GLY A 41 8.01 10.57 4.39
C GLY A 41 8.63 9.72 5.50
N ASN A 42 8.98 10.40 6.59
CA ASN A 42 9.74 9.84 7.71
C ASN A 42 8.97 9.91 9.03
N ASN A 43 9.17 8.89 9.87
CA ASN A 43 8.68 8.83 11.26
C ASN A 43 7.18 9.18 11.38
N ARG A 44 6.86 10.32 11.98
CA ARG A 44 5.49 10.76 12.32
C ARG A 44 4.69 11.19 11.09
N GLU A 45 5.35 11.63 10.04
CA GLU A 45 4.72 12.09 8.80
C GLU A 45 4.66 10.98 7.75
N ARG A 46 5.00 9.74 8.12
CA ARG A 46 4.96 8.63 7.18
C ARG A 46 3.52 8.34 6.72
N THR A 47 3.31 8.49 5.41
CA THR A 47 2.09 8.16 4.69
C THR A 47 2.35 7.00 3.74
N TYR A 48 1.27 6.43 3.22
CA TYR A 48 1.31 5.31 2.29
C TYR A 48 0.42 5.60 1.09
N LYS A 49 0.89 5.17 -0.07
CA LYS A 49 0.17 5.28 -1.35
C LYS A 49 0.12 3.92 -2.03
N ARG A 50 -1.04 3.57 -2.59
CA ARG A 50 -1.15 2.32 -3.38
C ARG A 50 -0.42 2.50 -4.70
N MET A 51 0.44 1.56 -5.05
CA MET A 51 1.06 1.50 -6.36
C MET A 51 0.02 1.07 -7.39
N GLN A 52 -0.05 1.76 -8.53
CA GLN A 52 -0.78 1.22 -9.66
C GLN A 52 -0.04 -0.04 -10.09
N LEU A 53 -0.66 -1.21 -9.93
CA LEU A 53 -0.22 -2.40 -10.63
C LEU A 53 -0.23 -2.02 -12.11
N ALA A 54 0.95 -1.82 -12.70
CA ALA A 54 1.09 -1.91 -14.14
C ALA A 54 0.50 -3.27 -14.48
N GLN A 55 -0.63 -3.27 -15.19
CA GLN A 55 -1.19 -4.49 -15.75
C GLN A 55 -0.09 -5.06 -16.63
N SER A 56 0.66 -6.01 -16.07
CA SER A 56 1.65 -6.76 -16.80
C SER A 56 0.82 -7.53 -17.80
N SER A 57 0.87 -7.10 -19.06
CA SER A 57 0.47 -7.88 -20.23
C SER A 57 0.98 -9.31 -20.06
N LYS A 58 0.13 -10.19 -19.53
CA LYS A 58 0.29 -11.64 -19.55
C LYS A 58 -0.90 -12.20 -20.30
N ASP A 59 -0.99 -11.85 -21.58
CA ASP A 59 -1.56 -12.72 -22.60
C ASP A 59 -0.79 -12.49 -23.90
N SER A 60 0.53 -12.75 -23.85
CA SER A 60 1.25 -13.22 -25.02
C SER A 60 1.00 -14.73 -25.14
N ARG A 61 -0.22 -15.11 -25.52
CA ARG A 61 -0.46 -16.41 -26.16
C ARG A 61 -0.44 -16.17 -27.67
N CYS A 62 0.78 -16.20 -28.19
CA CYS A 62 1.04 -16.44 -29.60
C CYS A 62 1.77 -17.78 -29.64
N VAL A 63 1.02 -18.86 -29.86
CA VAL A 63 1.37 -20.10 -30.58
C VAL A 63 0.10 -20.92 -30.77
#